data_AF-A0A2B8A1H7-F1
#
_entry.id   AF-A0A2B8A1H7-F1
#
_cell.length_a   1.000
_cell.length_b   1.000
_cell.length_c   1.000
_cell.angle_alpha   90.00
_cell.angle_beta   90.00
_cell.angle_gamma   90.00
#
_symmetry.space_group_name_H-M   'P 1'
#
loop_
_entity.id
_entity.type
_entity.pdbx_description
1 polymer ?
#
loop_
_entity_poly.entity_id
_entity_poly.type
_entity_poly.pdbx_seq_one_letter_code
_entity_poly.pdbx_strand_id
1 'polypeptide(L)' 'VSPNPVVNSVTINYNGTSHVKIYNLLGNEVISCSEVKPNGTLDVSALPSGMYLIKINYGSETATQKLLKN' A
#
# COMPACT_ATOMS: atom_id res chain seq x y z
N VAL A 1 -0.56 4.98 6.59
CA VAL A 1 -1.31 4.65 5.36
C VAL A 1 -2.71 5.19 5.52
N SER A 2 -3.19 6.03 4.60
CA SER A 2 -4.51 6.66 4.70
C SER A 2 -5.03 7.10 3.34
N PRO A 3 -6.36 7.15 3.12
CA PRO A 3 -7.41 6.68 4.02
C PRO A 3 -7.50 5.14 4.04
N ASN A 4 -8.13 4.61 5.08
CA ASN A 4 -8.56 3.22 5.17
C ASN A 4 -9.92 3.22 5.89
N PRO A 5 -11.04 2.95 5.20
CA PRO A 5 -11.14 2.35 3.86
C PRO A 5 -10.71 3.27 2.71
N VAL A 6 -10.24 2.69 1.59
CA VAL A 6 -9.77 3.40 0.39
C VAL A 6 -10.70 3.14 -0.80
N VAL A 7 -10.85 4.14 -1.69
CA VAL A 7 -11.62 4.00 -2.95
C VAL A 7 -10.70 3.90 -4.16
N ASN A 8 -9.89 4.92 -4.45
CA ASN A 8 -9.06 4.94 -5.67
C ASN A 8 -7.57 5.09 -5.38
N SER A 9 -7.20 5.82 -4.32
CA SER A 9 -5.80 6.09 -4.04
C SER A 9 -5.51 6.05 -2.55
N VAL A 10 -4.38 5.46 -2.18
CA VAL A 10 -3.91 5.41 -0.80
C VAL A 10 -2.60 6.18 -0.65
N THR A 11 -2.49 6.99 0.39
CA THR A 11 -1.29 7.76 0.72
C THR A 11 -0.39 7.01 1.70
N ILE A 12 0.90 6.98 1.40
CA ILE A 12 1.96 6.37 2.20
C ILE A 12 2.69 7.46 2.97
N ASN A 13 2.27 7.66 4.22
CA ASN A 13 2.87 8.64 5.14
C ASN A 13 4.07 7.98 5.84
N TYR A 14 5.27 8.14 5.27
CA TYR A 14 6.55 7.71 5.84
C TYR A 14 7.59 8.81 5.64
N ASN A 15 8.54 8.92 6.58
CA ASN A 15 9.59 9.94 6.57
C ASN A 15 10.79 9.54 5.71
N GLY A 16 10.53 9.18 4.44
CA GLY A 16 11.54 8.93 3.41
C GLY A 16 11.01 8.10 2.24
N THR A 17 11.87 7.78 1.27
CA THR A 17 11.48 6.93 0.14
C THR A 17 11.26 5.50 0.60
N SER A 18 10.14 4.91 0.22
CA SER A 18 9.74 3.57 0.63
C SER A 18 9.46 2.66 -0.58
N HIS A 19 9.66 1.37 -0.39
CA HIS A 19 9.23 0.34 -1.34
C HIS A 19 7.90 -0.22 -0.87
N VAL A 20 6.88 -0.20 -1.72
CA VAL A 20 5.53 -0.59 -1.33
C VAL A 20 5.03 -1.74 -2.18
N LYS A 21 4.48 -2.76 -1.53
CA LYS A 21 3.86 -3.90 -2.16
C LYS A 21 2.48 -4.14 -1.56
N ILE A 22 1.50 -4.46 -2.39
CA ILE A 22 0.16 -4.82 -1.94
C ILE A 22 -0.11 -6.26 -2.33
N TYR A 23 -0.65 -7.03 -1.39
CA TYR A 23 -0.99 -8.44 -1.54
C TYR A 23 -2.47 -8.65 -1.30
N ASN A 24 -3.07 -9.60 -2.02
CA ASN A 24 -4.38 -10.14 -1.64
C ASN A 24 -4.25 -11.07 -0.42
N LEU A 25 -5.38 -11.52 0.14
CA LEU A 25 -5.39 -12.40 1.32
C LEU A 25 -4.76 -13.77 1.09
N LEU A 26 -4.63 -14.20 -0.17
CA LEU A 26 -3.97 -15.45 -0.55
C LEU A 26 -2.45 -15.28 -0.68
N GLY A 27 -1.91 -14.07 -0.48
CA GLY A 27 -0.48 -13.76 -0.55
C GLY A 27 0.03 -13.44 -1.96
N ASN A 28 -0.85 -13.28 -2.96
CA ASN A 28 -0.44 -12.89 -4.30
C ASN A 28 -0.15 -11.38 -4.33
N GLU A 29 1.00 -11.00 -4.89
CA GLU A 29 1.35 -9.60 -5.13
C GLU A 29 0.47 -9.02 -6.24
N VAL A 30 -0.26 -7.95 -5.95
CA VAL A 30 -1.17 -7.29 -6.91
C VAL A 30 -0.70 -5.90 -7.33
N ILE A 31 0.09 -5.23 -6.48
CA ILE A 31 0.74 -3.94 -6.80
C ILE A 31 2.16 -3.97 -6.25
N SER A 32 3.11 -3.45 -7.03
CA SER A 32 4.51 -3.30 -6.66
C SER A 32 4.99 -1.91 -7.09
N CYS A 33 5.46 -1.12 -6.14
CA CYS A 33 6.07 0.17 -6.41
C CYS A 33 7.43 0.25 -5.74
N SER A 34 8.47 0.35 -6.58
CA SER A 34 9.86 0.37 -6.13
C SER A 34 10.21 1.64 -5.38
N GLU A 35 9.60 2.78 -5.67
CA GLU A 35 9.90 4.02 -4.94
C GLU A 35 8.64 4.85 -4.75
N VAL A 36 8.28 5.08 -3.48
CA VAL A 36 7.21 5.99 -3.08
C VAL A 36 7.83 7.05 -2.19
N LYS A 37 7.84 8.29 -2.69
CA LYS A 37 8.32 9.47 -1.96
C LYS A 37 7.46 9.70 -0.69
N PRO A 38 7.95 10.47 0.31
CA PRO A 38 7.16 10.86 1.46
C PRO A 38 5.81 11.46 1.04
N ASN A 39 4.72 10.99 1.67
CA ASN A 39 3.34 11.37 1.34
C ASN A 39 2.94 11.05 -0.11
N GLY A 40 3.63 10.10 -0.75
CA GLY A 40 3.30 9.62 -2.07
C GLY A 40 1.99 8.85 -2.09
N THR A 41 1.25 8.99 -3.18
CA THR A 41 -0.03 8.32 -3.41
C THR A 41 0.15 7.15 -4.36
N LEU A 42 -0.50 6.03 -4.05
CA LEU A 42 -0.59 4.86 -4.90
C LEU A 42 -2.01 4.74 -5.44
N ASP A 43 -2.13 4.55 -6.75
CA ASP A 43 -3.40 4.23 -7.39
C ASP A 43 -3.73 2.75 -7.14
N VAL A 44 -4.93 2.52 -6.60
CA VAL A 44 -5.50 1.20 -6.29
C VAL A 44 -6.88 1.03 -6.95
N SER A 45 -7.26 1.92 -7.87
CA SER A 45 -8.57 1.93 -8.53
C SER A 45 -8.87 0.64 -9.29
N ALA A 46 -7.83 0.00 -9.85
CA ALA A 46 -7.93 -1.27 -10.55
C ALA A 46 -8.18 -2.49 -9.62
N LEU A 47 -8.01 -2.33 -8.31
CA LEU A 47 -8.25 -3.42 -7.35
C LEU A 47 -9.76 -3.59 -7.10
N PRO A 48 -10.29 -4.83 -7.18
CA PRO A 48 -11.64 -5.11 -6.70
C PRO A 48 -11.81 -4.77 -5.22
N SER A 49 -13.05 -4.46 -4.83
CA SER A 49 -13.44 -4.26 -3.43
C SER A 49 -13.08 -5.50 -2.59
N GLY A 50 -12.49 -5.28 -1.41
CA GLY A 50 -12.02 -6.36 -0.57
C GLY A 50 -10.88 -5.96 0.37
N MET A 51 -10.38 -6.95 1.12
CA MET A 51 -9.24 -6.76 2.02
C MET A 51 -7.92 -7.12 1.35
N TYR A 52 -6.91 -6.31 1.63
CA TYR A 52 -5.54 -6.48 1.16
C TYR A 52 -4.55 -6.26 2.30
N LEU A 53 -3.31 -6.69 2.09
CA LEU A 53 -2.18 -6.39 2.96
C LEU A 53 -1.22 -5.46 2.22
N ILE A 54 -0.97 -4.29 2.79
CA ILE A 54 0.06 -3.38 2.31
C ILE A 54 1.34 -3.60 3.11
N LYS A 55 2.43 -3.91 2.42
CA LYS A 55 3.77 -4.05 2.97
C LYS A 55 4.63 -2.87 2.52
N ILE A 56 5.20 -2.17 3.48
CA ILE A 56 6.04 -0.99 3.27
C ILE A 56 7.41 -1.32 3.83
N ASN A 57 8.42 -1.27 2.98
CA ASN A 57 9.82 -1.38 3.40
C ASN A 57 10.45 0.02 3.34
N TYR A 58 11.00 0.46 4.46
CA TYR A 58 11.67 1.74 4.62
C TYR A 58 13.01 1.53 5.31
N GLY A 59 14.11 1.69 4.57
CA GLY A 59 15.45 1.31 5.07
C GLY A 59 15.48 -0.17 5.50
N SER A 60 15.83 -0.43 6.76
CA SER A 60 15.79 -1.76 7.36
C SER A 60 14.45 -2.12 8.01
N GLU A 61 13.49 -1.20 8.06
CA GLU A 61 12.19 -1.42 8.69
C GLU A 61 11.18 -1.96 7.68
N THR A 62 10.29 -2.82 8.17
CA THR A 62 9.16 -3.34 7.41
C THR A 62 7.91 -3.18 8.23
N ALA A 63 6.91 -2.49 7.67
CA ALA A 63 5.58 -2.40 8.25
C ALA A 63 4.57 -3.11 7.34
N THR A 64 3.66 -3.86 7.95
CA THR A 64 2.54 -4.48 7.23
C THR A 64 1.24 -4.00 7.86
N GLN A 65 0.29 -3.58 7.03
CA GLN A 65 -1.01 -3.09 7.49
C GLN A 65 -2.15 -3.67 6.65
N LYS A 66 -3.32 -3.88 7.25
CA LYS A 66 -4.52 -4.26 6.50
C LYS A 66 -5.08 -3.03 5.78
N LEU A 67 -5.51 -3.20 4.54
CA LEU A 67 -6.15 -2.18 3.72
C LEU A 67 -7.52 -2.69 3.27
N LEU A 68 -8.58 -1.94 3.58
CA LEU A 68 -9.92 -2.22 3.07
C LEU A 68 -10.18 -1.35 1.83
N LYS A 69 -10.39 -1.98 0.68
CA LYS A 69 -10.79 -1.34 -0.58
C LYS A 69 -12.31 -1.42 -0.71
N ASN A 70 -12.95 -0.27 -0.85
CA ASN A 70 -14.38 -0.17 -1.17
C ASN A 70 -14.62 -0.34 -2.67
#